data_AF-A0AB33KIC7-F1
#
_entry.id   AF-A0AB33KIC7-F1
#
_cell.length_a   1.000
_cell.length_b   1.000
_cell.length_c   1.000
_cell.angle_alpha   90.00
_cell.angle_beta   90.00
_cell.angle_gamma   90.00
#
_symmetry.space_group_name_H-M   'P 1'
#
loop_
_entity.id
_entity.type
_entity.pdbx_description
1 polymer ?
#
loop_
_entity_poly.entity_id
_entity_poly.type
_entity_poly.pdbx_seq_one_letter_code
_entity_poly.pdbx_strand_id
1 'polypeptide(L)'
;MSRFVLTAYDRSRILAARQALADAQSMSLLDVSAMARMLGRLEVTVEQLVEMVDGPPAGTPVRCPAAHPEDATPCGGPVVVTVVDAENAGADGCEHHAARMLASISGARPVAKPDAPTGVAVQIFRTAHHTHPFPWRGDQS
;
A
#
# COMPACT_ATOMS: atom_id res chain seq x y z
N MET A 1 3.30 27.53 -8.00
CA MET A 1 2.65 26.64 -7.01
C MET A 1 1.88 25.58 -7.79
N SER A 2 2.42 24.37 -7.90
CA SER A 2 1.76 23.30 -8.65
C SER A 2 0.45 22.95 -7.95
N ARG A 3 -0.66 23.02 -8.68
CA ARG A 3 -1.98 22.68 -8.16
C ARG A 3 -2.01 21.17 -7.97
N PHE A 4 -2.23 20.69 -6.76
CA PHE A 4 -2.35 19.26 -6.46
C PHE A 4 -3.32 18.61 -7.46
N VAL A 5 -2.85 17.66 -8.25
CA VAL A 5 -3.71 16.84 -9.12
C VAL A 5 -4.33 15.77 -8.22
N LEU A 6 -5.46 16.12 -7.61
CA LEU A 6 -6.15 15.21 -6.70
C LEU A 6 -6.78 14.05 -7.48
N THR A 7 -6.50 12.83 -7.04
CA THR A 7 -7.13 11.61 -7.52
C THR A 7 -8.56 11.49 -6.96
N ALA A 8 -9.34 10.51 -7.44
CA ALA A 8 -10.64 10.21 -6.84
C ALA A 8 -10.52 9.75 -5.37
N TYR A 9 -9.44 9.04 -5.04
CA TYR A 9 -9.13 8.59 -3.69
C TYR A 9 -8.79 9.76 -2.75
N ASP A 10 -7.96 10.71 -3.21
CA ASP A 10 -7.63 11.91 -2.43
C ASP A 10 -8.88 12.75 -2.12
N ARG A 11 -9.77 12.89 -3.11
CA ARG A 11 -11.06 13.58 -2.92
C ARG A 11 -11.92 12.88 -1.86
N SER A 12 -11.94 11.55 -1.85
CA SER A 12 -12.67 10.77 -0.82
C SER A 12 -12.09 10.98 0.57
N ARG A 13 -10.74 10.99 0.71
CA ARG A 13 -10.06 11.26 2.00
C ARG A 13 -10.36 12.68 2.50
N ILE A 14 -10.35 13.67 1.61
CA ILE A 14 -10.71 15.06 1.95
C ILE A 14 -12.17 15.15 2.44
N LEU A 15 -13.10 14.43 1.79
CA LEU A 15 -14.50 14.40 2.23
C LEU A 15 -14.65 13.75 3.60
N ALA A 16 -14.00 12.61 3.84
CA ALA A 16 -13.99 11.95 5.14
C ALA A 16 -13.39 12.86 6.23
N ALA A 17 -12.31 13.57 5.92
CA ALA A 17 -11.68 14.50 6.85
C ALA A 17 -12.60 15.67 7.24
N ARG A 18 -13.31 16.25 6.26
CA ARG A 18 -14.30 17.29 6.50
C ARG A 18 -15.44 16.79 7.37
N GLN A 19 -15.89 15.55 7.16
CA GLN A 19 -16.93 14.95 7.98
C GLN A 19 -16.45 14.73 9.41
N ALA A 20 -15.24 14.17 9.61
CA ALA A 20 -14.66 13.99 10.94
C ALA A 20 -14.53 15.33 11.69
N LEU A 21 -14.16 16.41 10.99
CA LEU A 21 -14.09 17.74 11.57
C LEU A 21 -15.48 18.28 11.96
N ALA A 22 -16.50 18.10 11.11
CA ALA A 22 -17.87 18.49 11.41
C ALA A 22 -18.43 17.72 12.61
N ASP A 23 -18.19 16.41 12.66
CA ASP A 23 -18.58 15.56 13.79
C ASP A 23 -17.93 16.06 15.10
N ALA A 24 -16.62 16.35 15.06
CA ALA A 24 -15.89 16.87 16.20
C ALA A 24 -16.42 18.22 16.70
N GLN A 25 -16.80 19.11 15.78
CA GLN A 25 -17.37 20.42 16.12
C GLN A 25 -18.75 20.32 16.78
N SER A 26 -19.50 19.27 16.47
CA SER A 26 -20.85 19.06 16.98
C SER A 26 -20.92 18.20 18.26
N MET A 27 -19.81 17.60 18.69
CA MET A 27 -19.82 16.66 19.81
C MET A 27 -19.91 17.35 21.17
N SER A 28 -20.54 16.66 22.13
CA SER A 28 -20.52 17.06 23.53
C SER A 28 -19.18 16.75 24.17
N LEU A 29 -18.55 17.75 24.80
CA LEU A 29 -17.30 17.60 25.55
C LEU A 29 -17.48 16.90 26.90
N LEU A 30 -18.72 16.71 27.33
CA LEU A 30 -19.03 16.04 28.60
C LEU A 30 -19.04 14.50 28.46
N ASP A 31 -19.08 13.98 27.24
CA ASP A 31 -18.95 12.55 26.97
C ASP A 31 -17.48 12.20 26.67
N VAL A 32 -16.78 11.79 27.73
CA VAL A 32 -15.35 11.45 27.67
C VAL A 32 -15.06 10.30 26.70
N SER A 33 -15.98 9.35 26.55
CA SER A 33 -15.79 8.21 25.64
C SER A 33 -16.02 8.60 24.18
N ALA A 34 -16.98 9.48 23.91
CA ALA A 34 -17.16 10.07 22.58
C ALA A 34 -15.95 10.93 22.20
N MET A 35 -15.44 11.73 23.14
CA MET A 35 -14.25 12.55 22.94
C MET A 35 -13.01 11.72 22.62
N ALA A 36 -12.74 10.64 23.36
CA ALA A 36 -11.59 9.77 23.10
C ALA A 36 -11.64 9.15 21.68
N ARG A 37 -12.82 8.70 21.23
CA ARG A 37 -13.01 8.19 19.86
C ARG A 37 -12.81 9.28 18.81
N MET A 38 -13.26 10.50 19.10
CA MET A 38 -13.12 11.63 18.19
C MET A 38 -11.65 12.03 18.05
N LEU A 39 -10.90 12.06 19.15
CA LEU A 39 -9.46 12.32 19.13
C LEU A 39 -8.72 11.31 18.25
N GLY A 40 -8.96 10.01 18.42
CA GLY A 40 -8.34 8.99 17.56
C GLY A 40 -8.75 9.12 16.09
N ARG A 41 -10.00 9.50 15.80
CA ARG A 41 -10.46 9.74 14.41
C ARG A 41 -9.76 10.95 13.79
N LEU A 42 -9.58 12.02 14.56
CA LEU A 42 -8.90 13.24 14.11
C LEU A 42 -7.40 12.98 13.89
N GLU A 43 -6.74 12.22 14.77
CA GLU A 43 -5.34 11.83 14.63
C GLU A 43 -5.09 11.12 13.31
N VAL A 44 -5.82 10.02 13.05
CA VAL A 44 -5.72 9.27 11.78
C VAL A 44 -6.02 10.16 10.57
N THR A 45 -7.03 11.03 10.69
CA THR A 45 -7.40 11.95 9.60
C THR A 45 -6.28 12.95 9.29
N VAL A 46 -5.61 13.47 10.32
CA VAL A 46 -4.51 14.42 10.17
C VAL A 46 -3.29 13.74 9.57
N GLU A 47 -2.90 12.56 10.04
CA GLU A 47 -1.81 11.77 9.45
C GLU A 47 -2.05 11.53 7.96
N GLN A 48 -3.28 11.20 7.61
CA GLN A 48 -3.67 10.98 6.23
C GLN A 48 -3.59 12.24 5.36
N LEU A 49 -3.90 13.41 5.91
CA LEU A 49 -3.75 14.68 5.19
C LEU A 49 -2.29 15.10 5.07
N VAL A 50 -1.47 14.82 6.09
CA VAL A 50 -0.01 15.05 6.06
C VAL A 50 0.63 14.23 4.94
N GLU A 51 0.32 12.94 4.83
CA GLU A 51 0.79 12.08 3.74
C GLU A 51 0.42 12.64 2.35
N MET A 52 -0.81 13.14 2.20
CA MET A 52 -1.28 13.73 0.94
C MET A 52 -0.54 15.04 0.59
N VAL A 53 -0.13 15.81 1.60
CA VAL A 53 0.60 17.09 1.43
C VAL A 53 2.08 16.86 1.16
N ASP A 54 2.72 15.96 1.89
CA ASP A 54 4.12 15.59 1.69
C ASP A 54 4.33 14.90 0.35
N GLY A 55 3.25 14.33 -0.22
CA GLY A 55 3.31 13.46 -1.38
C GLY A 55 4.02 12.15 -1.02
N PRO A 56 4.12 11.20 -1.96
CA PRO A 56 5.03 10.07 -1.74
C PRO A 56 6.43 10.64 -1.46
N PRO A 57 7.18 10.09 -0.49
CA PRO A 57 8.47 10.66 -0.12
C PRO A 57 9.32 10.85 -1.37
N ALA A 58 9.75 12.09 -1.63
CA ALA A 58 10.69 12.44 -2.68
C ALA A 58 12.09 11.93 -2.32
N GLY A 59 12.24 10.61 -2.29
CA GLY A 59 13.51 9.92 -2.36
C GLY A 59 13.71 9.40 -3.77
N THR A 60 14.96 9.24 -4.19
CA THR A 60 15.31 8.37 -5.32
C THR A 60 14.45 7.11 -5.29
N PRO A 61 13.96 6.57 -6.43
CA PRO A 61 13.11 5.38 -6.37
C PRO A 61 13.92 4.26 -5.71
N VAL A 62 13.65 4.02 -4.43
CA VAL A 62 14.11 2.83 -3.74
C VAL A 62 13.40 1.72 -4.50
N ARG A 63 14.16 1.02 -5.34
CA ARG A 63 13.66 -0.14 -6.08
C ARG A 63 12.95 -1.04 -5.06
N CYS A 64 11.77 -1.54 -5.41
CA CYS A 64 11.06 -2.47 -4.54
C CYS A 64 12.02 -3.63 -4.19
N PRO A 65 12.14 -4.05 -2.92
CA PRO A 65 13.05 -5.16 -2.59
C PRO A 65 12.68 -6.46 -3.31
N ALA A 66 11.39 -6.69 -3.59
CA ALA A 66 10.90 -7.78 -4.43
C ALA A 66 11.07 -7.57 -5.95
N ALA A 67 11.49 -6.39 -6.43
CA ALA A 67 11.73 -6.18 -7.86
C ALA A 67 13.04 -6.86 -8.27
N HIS A 68 12.98 -7.68 -9.32
CA HIS A 68 14.19 -8.22 -9.93
C HIS A 68 15.07 -7.07 -10.45
N PRO A 69 16.42 -7.18 -10.45
CA PRO A 69 17.30 -6.11 -10.94
C PRO A 69 16.98 -5.64 -12.37
N GLU A 70 16.61 -6.57 -13.25
CA GLU A 70 16.19 -6.31 -14.64
C GLU A 70 14.74 -5.79 -14.76
N ASP A 71 13.96 -5.86 -13.70
CA ASP A 71 12.60 -5.34 -13.69
C ASP A 71 12.61 -3.82 -13.54
N ALA A 72 12.46 -3.12 -14.67
CA ALA A 72 12.40 -1.67 -14.72
C ALA A 72 11.02 -1.08 -14.40
N THR A 73 10.00 -1.92 -14.15
CA THR A 73 8.65 -1.42 -13.91
C THR A 73 8.52 -0.69 -12.57
N PRO A 74 7.70 0.37 -12.51
CA PRO A 74 7.43 1.06 -11.26
C PRO A 74 6.67 0.16 -10.27
N CYS A 75 6.75 0.50 -8.98
CA CYS A 75 5.93 -0.16 -7.96
C CYS A 75 4.43 0.05 -8.24
N GLY A 76 3.62 -0.95 -7.89
CA GLY A 76 2.15 -0.87 -7.97
C GLY A 76 1.48 -0.27 -6.74
N GLY A 77 2.25 0.25 -5.77
CA GLY A 77 1.74 0.72 -4.49
C GLY A 77 2.74 0.50 -3.34
N PRO A 78 2.27 0.57 -2.08
CA PRO A 78 3.11 0.36 -0.90
C PRO A 78 3.57 -1.10 -0.79
N VAL A 79 4.58 -1.33 0.06
CA VAL A 79 5.02 -2.67 0.44
C VAL A 79 3.98 -3.28 1.40
N VAL A 80 3.37 -4.39 0.99
CA VAL A 80 2.23 -5.00 1.70
C VAL A 80 2.43 -6.48 2.02
N VAL A 81 3.44 -7.13 1.43
CA VAL A 81 3.76 -8.53 1.69
C VAL A 81 5.25 -8.76 1.82
N THR A 82 5.60 -9.91 2.40
CA THR A 82 6.90 -10.56 2.27
C THR A 82 6.72 -11.82 1.43
N VAL A 83 7.41 -11.93 0.30
CA VAL A 83 7.51 -13.20 -0.45
C VAL A 83 8.59 -14.03 0.22
N VAL A 84 8.23 -15.21 0.71
CA VAL A 84 9.17 -16.14 1.34
C VAL A 84 9.36 -17.37 0.46
N ASP A 85 10.60 -17.77 0.25
CA ASP A 85 10.94 -18.95 -0.57
C ASP A 85 10.85 -20.26 0.23
N ALA A 86 11.29 -21.35 -0.41
CA ALA A 86 11.30 -22.69 0.19
C ALA A 86 12.29 -22.82 1.37
N GLU A 87 13.32 -21.98 1.43
CA GLU A 87 14.30 -21.93 2.51
C GLU A 87 13.90 -20.92 3.62
N ASN A 88 12.74 -20.28 3.47
CA ASN A 88 12.21 -19.19 4.30
C ASN A 88 13.06 -17.90 4.26
N ALA A 89 13.87 -17.69 3.23
CA ALA A 89 14.40 -16.36 2.95
C ALA A 89 13.28 -15.47 2.38
N GLY A 90 13.22 -14.21 2.84
CA GLY A 90 12.11 -13.30 2.58
C GLY A 90 12.53 -12.03 1.86
N ALA A 91 11.69 -11.57 0.93
CA ALA A 91 11.81 -10.27 0.27
C ALA A 91 10.49 -9.49 0.38
N ASP A 92 10.58 -8.26 0.89
CA ASP A 92 9.44 -7.36 1.03
C ASP A 92 9.02 -6.76 -0.33
N GLY A 93 7.72 -6.77 -0.62
CA GLY A 93 7.19 -6.38 -1.92
C GLY A 93 5.86 -5.63 -1.88
N CYS A 94 5.68 -4.76 -2.88
CA CYS A 94 4.35 -4.30 -3.30
C CYS A 94 3.61 -5.42 -4.06
N GLU A 95 2.31 -5.31 -4.24
CA GLU A 95 1.51 -6.35 -4.92
C GLU A 95 2.05 -6.71 -6.31
N HIS A 96 2.45 -5.68 -7.08
CA HIS A 96 2.96 -5.83 -8.44
C HIS A 96 4.28 -6.63 -8.50
N HIS A 97 5.30 -6.20 -7.77
CA HIS A 97 6.59 -6.88 -7.78
C HIS A 97 6.55 -8.22 -7.05
N ALA A 98 5.74 -8.35 -5.99
CA ALA A 98 5.54 -9.63 -5.31
C ALA A 98 4.91 -10.68 -6.23
N ALA A 99 3.89 -10.33 -7.02
CA ALA A 99 3.27 -11.26 -7.96
C ALA A 99 4.26 -11.74 -9.03
N ARG A 100 5.09 -10.84 -9.56
CA ARG A 100 6.10 -11.14 -10.59
C ARG A 100 7.26 -11.97 -10.07
N MET A 101 7.70 -11.68 -8.85
CA MET A 101 8.69 -12.49 -8.13
C MET A 101 8.12 -13.90 -7.87
N LEU A 102 6.90 -13.98 -7.34
CA LEU A 102 6.23 -15.24 -7.02
C LEU A 102 6.00 -16.12 -8.26
N ALA A 103 5.68 -15.52 -9.41
CA ALA A 103 5.56 -16.23 -10.68
C ALA A 103 6.89 -16.87 -11.16
N SER A 104 8.02 -16.42 -10.61
CA SER A 104 9.36 -16.81 -11.05
C SER A 104 10.12 -17.68 -10.04
N ILE A 105 9.56 -17.92 -8.84
CA ILE A 105 10.21 -18.70 -7.78
C ILE A 105 9.32 -19.89 -7.40
N SER A 106 9.81 -21.10 -7.66
CA SER A 106 9.12 -22.33 -7.27
C SER A 106 9.08 -22.49 -5.75
N GLY A 107 7.91 -22.82 -5.21
CA GLY A 107 7.73 -23.08 -3.78
C GLY A 107 7.69 -21.83 -2.89
N ALA A 108 7.76 -20.63 -3.48
CA ALA A 108 7.56 -19.39 -2.74
C ALA A 108 6.08 -19.18 -2.37
N ARG A 109 5.85 -18.40 -1.31
CA ARG A 109 4.52 -18.00 -0.85
C ARG A 109 4.51 -16.53 -0.40
N PRO A 110 3.42 -15.79 -0.63
CA PRO A 110 3.26 -14.45 -0.09
C PRO A 110 2.75 -14.51 1.36
N VAL A 111 3.33 -13.69 2.23
CA VAL A 111 2.88 -13.47 3.61
C VAL A 111 2.50 -12.01 3.78
N ALA A 112 1.25 -11.74 4.14
CA ALA A 112 0.78 -10.37 4.34
C ALA A 112 1.44 -9.71 5.56
N LYS A 113 1.81 -8.43 5.42
CA LYS A 113 2.22 -7.60 6.58
C LYS A 113 1.00 -7.34 7.49
N PRO A 114 1.20 -7.04 8.79
CA PRO A 114 0.11 -6.85 9.75
C PRO A 114 -0.93 -5.81 9.33
N ASP A 115 -0.48 -4.74 8.68
CA ASP A 115 -1.31 -3.58 8.32
C ASP A 115 -1.81 -3.64 6.87
N ALA A 116 -1.53 -4.76 6.18
CA ALA A 116 -1.84 -4.91 4.77
C ALA A 116 -3.34 -5.18 4.55
N PRO A 117 -3.89 -4.79 3.38
CA PRO A 117 -5.29 -5.07 3.05
C PRO A 117 -5.63 -6.55 3.20
N THR A 118 -6.81 -6.83 3.76
CA THR A 118 -7.28 -8.21 3.95
C THR A 118 -7.36 -8.95 2.61
N GLY A 119 -6.78 -10.14 2.55
CA GLY A 119 -6.78 -10.98 1.35
C GLY A 119 -5.70 -10.64 0.31
N VAL A 120 -4.84 -9.64 0.57
CA VAL A 120 -3.80 -9.22 -0.39
C VAL A 120 -2.84 -10.37 -0.78
N ALA A 121 -2.46 -11.23 0.17
CA ALA A 121 -1.60 -12.38 -0.12
C ALA A 121 -2.27 -13.38 -1.08
N VAL A 122 -3.58 -13.61 -0.94
CA VAL A 122 -4.35 -14.48 -1.85
C VAL A 122 -4.48 -13.85 -3.23
N GLN A 123 -4.71 -12.54 -3.29
CA GLN A 123 -4.79 -11.79 -4.54
C GLN A 123 -3.46 -11.85 -5.31
N ILE A 124 -2.33 -11.65 -4.64
CA ILE A 124 -0.99 -11.77 -5.21
C ILE A 124 -0.75 -13.20 -5.70
N PHE A 125 -1.08 -14.21 -4.89
CA PHE A 125 -0.93 -15.61 -5.27
C PHE A 125 -1.70 -15.95 -6.57
N ARG A 126 -2.95 -15.51 -6.68
CA ARG A 126 -3.75 -15.67 -7.91
C ARG A 126 -3.16 -14.92 -9.09
N THR A 127 -2.72 -13.69 -8.88
CA THR A 127 -2.11 -12.86 -9.93
C THR A 127 -0.83 -13.51 -10.46
N ALA A 128 0.01 -14.04 -9.57
CA ALA A 128 1.22 -14.78 -9.94
C ALA A 128 0.91 -16.01 -10.81
N HIS A 129 -0.16 -16.76 -10.50
CA HIS A 129 -0.60 -17.89 -11.32
C HIS A 129 -1.02 -17.52 -12.76
N HIS A 130 -1.42 -16.27 -12.98
CA HIS A 130 -1.76 -15.75 -14.30
C HIS A 130 -0.62 -14.94 -14.94
N THR A 131 0.55 -14.88 -14.30
CA THR A 131 1.72 -14.16 -14.77
C THR A 131 2.74 -15.17 -15.31
N HIS A 132 3.23 -14.96 -16.53
CA HIS A 132 4.35 -15.75 -17.06
C HIS A 132 5.60 -15.65 -16.16
N PRO A 133 6.38 -16.73 -16.01
CA PRO A 133 7.67 -16.69 -15.31
C PRO A 133 8.65 -15.69 -15.96
N PHE A 134 9.49 -15.07 -15.13
CA PHE A 134 10.46 -14.04 -15.54
C PHE A 134 9.86 -12.89 -16.34
N PRO A 135 8.78 -12.27 -15.85
CA PRO A 135 7.94 -11.35 -16.63
C PRO A 135 8.63 -10.03 -17.03
N TRP A 136 9.85 -9.78 -16.60
CA TRP A 136 10.66 -8.62 -16.96
C TRP A 136 11.50 -8.84 -18.22
N ARG A 137 11.57 -10.06 -18.75
CA ARG A 137 12.30 -10.37 -20.00
C ARG A 137 11.51 -10.04 -21.28
N GLY A 138 10.23 -9.69 -21.16
CA GLY A 138 9.31 -9.48 -22.29
C GLY A 138 8.99 -10.78 -23.04
N ASP A 139 8.26 -10.69 -24.15
CA ASP A 139 7.85 -11.82 -25.02
C ASP A 139 9.02 -12.45 -25.82
N GLN A 140 10.24 -12.43 -25.30
CA GLN A 140 11.37 -13.12 -25.93
C GLN A 140 11.33 -14.61 -25.56
N SER A 141 10.45 -15.35 -26.24
CA SER A 141 10.40 -16.82 -26.36
C SER A 141 10.19 -17.22 -27.81
#